data_AF-H8YYY7-F1
#
_entry.id   AF-H8YYY7-F1
#
_cell.length_a   1.000
_cell.length_b   1.000
_cell.length_c   1.000
_cell.angle_alpha   90.00
_cell.angle_beta   90.00
_cell.angle_gamma   90.00
#
_symmetry.space_group_name_H-M   'P 1'
#
loop_
_entity.id
_entity.type
_entity.pdbx_description
1 polymer ?
#
loop_
_entity_poly.entity_id
_entity_poly.type
_entity_poly.pdbx_seq_one_letter_code
_entity_poly.pdbx_strand_id
1 'polypeptide(L)'
;MEFEEVYMPYINTEARARALTVRMQEACDRDGARPICVATMLAQGIGEILRSGNCFYLEVFEHFVAPLGAELGLTPSREPGRSHAITKPSFYTKRIEAINFAMSNDDGMKPANFRHADVILAGVSRSGKTPTCLYLAMHYGLRAANYPITEIDLERGDLPDEIRAMRAKVFGLTIDAQRLHLIREERRPGSDYASARRCQVELRAAGEMLKRLRIPSLNTTSQSIEEIAAQILRGLKNATDNGD
;
A
#
# COMPACT_ATOMS: atom_id res chain seq x y z
N MET A 1 24.26 14.47 -9.86
CA MET A 1 24.09 13.53 -10.98
C MET A 1 22.61 13.30 -11.09
N GLU A 2 22.00 13.70 -12.20
CA GLU A 2 20.56 13.57 -12.46
C GLU A 2 20.33 12.38 -13.39
N PHE A 3 19.27 11.61 -13.15
CA PHE A 3 18.89 10.46 -13.96
C PHE A 3 17.53 10.71 -14.61
N GLU A 4 17.41 10.37 -15.90
CA GLU A 4 16.12 10.27 -16.61
C GLU A 4 15.61 8.83 -16.48
N GLU A 5 14.46 8.64 -15.84
CA GLU A 5 13.84 7.32 -15.72
C GLU A 5 12.89 7.05 -16.90
N VAL A 6 13.14 5.97 -17.65
CA VAL A 6 12.33 5.56 -18.79
C VAL A 6 11.73 4.19 -18.55
N TYR A 7 10.40 4.11 -18.44
CA TYR A 7 9.68 2.85 -18.24
C TYR A 7 9.30 2.19 -19.57
N MET A 8 9.75 0.94 -19.78
CA MET A 8 9.56 0.16 -21.02
C MET A 8 8.82 -1.17 -20.76
N PRO A 9 7.48 -1.15 -20.65
CA PRO A 9 6.73 -2.38 -20.45
C PRO A 9 6.61 -3.20 -21.74
N TYR A 10 6.38 -4.51 -21.58
CA TYR A 10 6.05 -5.44 -22.67
C TYR A 10 7.14 -5.61 -23.75
N ILE A 11 8.41 -5.61 -23.36
CA ILE A 11 9.52 -6.08 -24.21
C ILE A 11 9.49 -7.62 -24.23
N ASN A 12 8.54 -8.17 -24.98
CA ASN A 12 8.23 -9.61 -25.03
C ASN A 12 8.45 -10.24 -26.42
N THR A 13 9.07 -9.50 -27.34
CA THR A 13 9.49 -10.00 -28.65
C THR A 13 10.91 -9.55 -28.96
N GLU A 14 11.63 -10.32 -29.77
CA GLU A 14 12.97 -9.94 -30.21
C GLU A 14 13.00 -8.59 -30.94
N ALA A 15 11.99 -8.32 -31.77
CA ALA A 15 11.89 -7.05 -32.50
C ALA A 15 11.82 -5.85 -31.54
N ARG A 16 11.03 -5.96 -30.46
CA ARG A 16 10.96 -4.92 -29.42
C ARG A 16 12.25 -4.80 -28.64
N ALA A 17 12.92 -5.92 -28.35
CA ALA A 17 14.22 -5.92 -27.68
C ALA A 17 15.29 -5.20 -28.52
N ARG A 18 15.37 -5.51 -29.82
CA ARG A 18 16.29 -4.84 -30.76
C ARG A 18 15.98 -3.35 -30.90
N ALA A 19 14.70 -2.98 -30.98
CA ALA A 19 14.31 -1.56 -31.00
C ALA A 19 14.77 -0.83 -29.72
N LEU A 20 14.69 -1.50 -28.56
CA LEU A 20 15.17 -0.93 -27.31
C LEU A 20 16.70 -0.77 -27.30
N THR A 21 17.47 -1.72 -27.87
CA THR A 21 18.93 -1.56 -27.98
C THR A 21 19.34 -0.37 -28.84
N VAL A 22 18.56 -0.03 -29.87
CA VAL A 22 18.79 1.18 -30.67
C VAL A 22 18.57 2.44 -29.81
N ARG A 23 17.48 2.47 -29.03
CA ARG A 23 17.22 3.59 -28.10
C ARG A 23 18.28 3.75 -27.02
N MET A 24 18.87 2.65 -26.54
CA MET A 24 20.00 2.70 -25.60
C MET A 24 21.22 3.38 -26.23
N GLN A 25 21.48 3.09 -27.52
CA GLN A 25 22.56 3.75 -28.25
C GLN A 25 22.29 5.24 -28.42
N GLU A 26 21.08 5.62 -28.84
CA GLU A 26 20.68 7.02 -28.99
C GLU A 26 20.82 7.80 -27.67
N ALA A 27 20.46 7.19 -26.53
CA ALA A 27 20.65 7.79 -25.21
C ALA A 27 22.13 7.96 -24.88
N CYS A 28 22.97 6.95 -25.17
CA CYS A 28 24.41 7.05 -24.98
C CYS A 28 25.04 8.17 -25.82
N ASP A 29 24.60 8.34 -27.06
CA ASP A 29 25.09 9.38 -27.98
C ASP A 29 24.66 10.77 -27.54
N ARG A 30 23.42 10.91 -27.05
CA ARG A 30 22.86 12.18 -26.56
C ARG A 30 23.49 12.62 -25.25
N ASP A 31 23.63 11.71 -24.29
CA ASP A 31 23.99 12.03 -22.91
C ASP A 31 25.50 11.87 -22.64
N GLY A 32 26.23 11.27 -23.59
CA GLY A 32 27.67 11.00 -23.46
C GLY A 32 28.01 9.94 -22.43
N ALA A 33 27.02 9.21 -21.90
CA ALA A 33 27.17 8.19 -20.87
C ALA A 33 26.29 6.98 -21.17
N ARG A 34 26.79 5.78 -20.84
CA ARG A 34 26.04 4.54 -21.05
C ARG A 34 24.80 4.48 -20.14
N PRO A 35 23.60 4.19 -20.69
CA PRO A 35 22.40 4.03 -19.88
C PRO A 35 22.48 2.78 -19.00
N ILE A 36 21.73 2.79 -17.91
CA ILE A 36 21.54 1.63 -17.03
C ILE A 36 20.20 0.97 -17.41
N CYS A 37 20.23 -0.30 -17.78
CA CYS A 37 19.03 -1.08 -18.07
C CYS A 37 18.77 -2.04 -16.92
N VAL A 38 17.74 -1.74 -16.11
CA VAL A 38 17.24 -2.66 -15.09
C VAL A 38 16.08 -3.45 -15.68
N ALA A 39 16.22 -4.77 -15.75
CA ALA A 39 15.30 -5.66 -16.45
C ALA A 39 14.76 -6.77 -15.54
N THR A 40 13.59 -7.29 -15.93
CA THR A 40 12.89 -8.43 -15.32
C THR A 40 12.53 -9.45 -16.41
N MET A 41 13.53 -9.92 -17.17
CA MET A 41 13.33 -10.80 -18.32
C MET A 41 13.32 -12.27 -17.94
N LEU A 42 12.18 -12.94 -18.16
CA LEU A 42 12.05 -14.40 -18.01
C LEU A 42 12.55 -15.17 -19.24
N ALA A 43 12.44 -14.58 -20.43
CA ALA A 43 12.84 -15.19 -21.69
C ALA A 43 14.32 -14.91 -21.97
N GLN A 44 15.16 -15.96 -21.91
CA GLN A 44 16.62 -15.82 -22.07
C GLN A 44 17.02 -15.13 -23.38
N GLY A 45 16.40 -15.49 -24.52
CA GLY A 45 16.72 -14.87 -25.81
C GLY A 45 16.47 -13.35 -25.85
N ILE A 46 15.44 -12.86 -25.16
CA ILE A 46 15.18 -11.42 -25.05
C ILE A 46 16.23 -10.75 -24.15
N GLY A 47 16.52 -11.35 -22.99
CA GLY A 47 17.54 -10.85 -22.07
C GLY A 47 18.92 -10.77 -22.73
N GLU A 48 19.29 -11.75 -23.55
CA GLU A 48 20.54 -11.76 -24.32
C GLU A 48 20.62 -10.61 -25.34
N ILE A 49 19.53 -10.34 -26.06
CA ILE A 49 19.47 -9.20 -26.99
C ILE A 49 19.66 -7.89 -26.22
N LEU A 50 18.95 -7.69 -25.11
CA LEU A 50 19.08 -6.47 -24.31
C LEU A 50 20.49 -6.31 -23.71
N ARG A 51 21.08 -7.39 -23.22
CA ARG A 51 22.45 -7.43 -22.69
C ARG A 51 23.50 -7.10 -23.75
N SER A 52 23.22 -7.37 -25.02
CA SER A 52 24.09 -7.00 -26.15
C SER A 52 24.02 -5.51 -26.52
N GLY A 53 23.01 -4.79 -26.03
CA GLY A 53 22.87 -3.35 -26.27
C GLY A 53 23.93 -2.52 -25.54
N ASN A 54 24.14 -1.29 -26.00
CA ASN A 54 25.08 -0.36 -25.37
C ASN A 54 24.51 0.23 -24.07
N CYS A 55 24.44 -0.61 -23.04
CA CYS A 55 23.95 -0.25 -21.70
C CYS A 55 24.71 -1.03 -20.63
N PHE A 56 24.55 -0.64 -19.37
CA PHE A 56 24.85 -1.50 -18.23
C PHE A 56 23.58 -2.31 -17.90
N TYR A 57 23.56 -3.60 -18.25
CA TYR A 57 22.41 -4.47 -18.09
C TYR A 57 22.40 -5.16 -16.72
N LEU A 58 21.32 -5.00 -15.97
CA LEU A 58 21.06 -5.63 -14.68
C LEU A 58 19.75 -6.40 -14.75
N GLU A 59 19.83 -7.74 -14.65
CA GLU A 59 18.67 -8.60 -14.54
C GLU A 59 18.36 -8.90 -13.08
N VAL A 60 17.24 -8.37 -12.56
CA VAL A 60 16.94 -8.35 -11.12
C VAL A 60 16.80 -9.77 -10.55
N PHE A 61 16.26 -10.70 -11.32
CA PHE A 61 15.92 -12.04 -10.82
C PHE A 61 16.93 -13.15 -11.17
N GLU A 62 17.91 -12.87 -12.04
CA GLU A 62 18.88 -13.88 -12.53
C GLU A 62 19.61 -14.59 -11.39
N HIS A 63 20.01 -13.83 -10.37
CA HIS A 63 20.76 -14.34 -9.22
C HIS A 63 19.91 -15.04 -8.15
N PHE A 64 18.58 -14.89 -8.18
CA PHE A 64 17.68 -15.47 -7.16
C PHE A 64 16.94 -16.70 -7.66
N VAL A 65 16.62 -16.76 -8.96
CA VAL A 65 15.80 -17.83 -9.53
C VAL A 65 16.55 -19.16 -9.58
N ALA A 66 17.84 -19.15 -9.96
CA ALA A 66 18.61 -20.39 -10.07
C ALA A 66 18.87 -21.07 -8.71
N PRO A 67 19.30 -20.35 -7.64
CA PRO A 67 19.43 -20.95 -6.31
C PRO A 67 18.10 -21.49 -5.77
N LEU A 68 17.00 -20.77 -5.99
CA LEU A 68 15.68 -21.20 -5.54
C LEU A 68 15.21 -22.47 -6.28
N GLY A 69 15.47 -22.57 -7.58
CA GLY A 69 15.18 -23.78 -8.35
C GLY A 69 15.99 -24.99 -7.87
N ALA A 70 17.26 -24.79 -7.54
CA ALA A 70 18.11 -25.85 -6.98
C ALA A 70 17.60 -26.31 -5.59
N GLU A 71 17.27 -25.39 -4.70
CA GLU A 71 16.75 -25.69 -3.37
C GLU A 71 15.40 -26.42 -3.42
N LEU A 72 14.51 -26.00 -4.33
CA LEU A 72 13.20 -26.62 -4.50
C LEU A 72 13.23 -27.92 -5.32
N GLY A 73 14.38 -28.27 -5.94
CA GLY A 73 14.47 -29.38 -6.88
C GLY A 73 13.60 -29.18 -8.14
N LEU A 74 13.30 -27.92 -8.50
CA LEU A 74 12.41 -27.56 -9.60
C LEU A 74 13.16 -26.74 -10.66
N THR A 75 12.90 -27.06 -11.93
CA THR A 75 13.35 -26.19 -13.02
C THR A 75 12.41 -24.99 -13.14
N PRO A 76 12.92 -23.74 -13.10
CA PRO A 76 12.08 -22.55 -13.26
C PRO A 76 11.33 -22.57 -14.58
N SER A 77 10.02 -22.31 -14.54
CA SER A 77 9.21 -22.10 -15.74
C SER A 77 9.62 -20.79 -16.42
N ARG A 78 10.09 -20.87 -17.66
CA ARG A 78 10.58 -19.72 -18.45
C ARG A 78 9.55 -19.15 -19.41
N GLU A 79 8.31 -19.62 -19.35
CA GLU A 79 7.21 -19.12 -20.17
C GLU A 79 6.72 -17.76 -19.64
N PRO A 80 6.86 -16.67 -20.42
CA PRO A 80 6.20 -15.41 -20.09
C PRO A 80 4.67 -15.57 -20.15
N GLY A 81 3.95 -14.90 -19.26
CA GLY A 81 2.48 -14.80 -19.33
C GLY A 81 1.69 -15.79 -18.47
N ARG A 82 2.33 -16.70 -17.71
CA ARG A 82 1.64 -17.46 -16.65
C ARG A 82 1.44 -16.58 -15.42
N SER A 83 0.46 -15.70 -15.44
CA SER A 83 0.01 -15.02 -14.22
C SER A 83 -0.51 -16.07 -13.23
N HIS A 84 0.12 -16.18 -12.06
CA HIS A 84 -0.34 -17.03 -10.94
C HIS A 84 -1.80 -16.73 -10.49
N ALA A 85 -2.39 -15.64 -11.00
CA ALA A 85 -3.77 -15.21 -10.77
C ALA A 85 -4.82 -16.29 -11.13
N ILE A 86 -4.51 -17.21 -12.04
CA ILE A 86 -5.51 -18.18 -12.54
C ILE A 86 -5.52 -19.48 -11.72
N THR A 87 -4.45 -19.81 -11.01
CA THR A 87 -4.31 -21.11 -10.33
C THR A 87 -5.01 -21.22 -8.97
N LYS A 88 -5.46 -20.10 -8.37
CA LYS A 88 -6.32 -20.14 -7.17
C LYS A 88 -7.45 -19.10 -7.26
N PRO A 89 -8.55 -19.41 -7.98
CA PRO A 89 -9.71 -18.53 -8.14
C PRO A 89 -10.19 -17.94 -6.80
N SER A 90 -10.12 -18.71 -5.71
CA SER A 90 -10.55 -18.30 -4.38
C SER A 90 -9.78 -17.09 -3.81
N PHE A 91 -8.47 -16.97 -4.06
CA PHE A 91 -7.68 -15.85 -3.53
C PHE A 91 -7.97 -14.57 -4.31
N TYR A 92 -8.15 -14.69 -5.63
CA TYR A 92 -8.55 -13.56 -6.46
C TYR A 92 -9.96 -13.07 -6.07
N THR A 93 -10.95 -13.97 -5.97
CA THR A 93 -12.32 -13.60 -5.58
C THR A 93 -12.36 -12.96 -4.19
N LYS A 94 -11.69 -13.54 -3.18
CA LYS A 94 -11.59 -12.94 -1.84
C LYS A 94 -10.97 -11.55 -1.85
N ARG A 95 -9.95 -11.33 -2.68
CA ARG A 95 -9.33 -10.01 -2.83
C ARG A 95 -10.27 -9.00 -3.47
N ILE A 96 -11.01 -9.39 -4.51
CA ILE A 96 -12.02 -8.53 -5.14
C ILE A 96 -13.12 -8.17 -4.12
N GLU A 97 -13.60 -9.14 -3.34
CA GLU A 97 -14.54 -8.87 -2.25
C GLU A 97 -14.00 -7.89 -1.22
N ALA A 98 -12.73 -8.06 -0.80
CA ALA A 98 -12.08 -7.17 0.15
C ALA A 98 -11.96 -5.74 -0.39
N ILE A 99 -11.59 -5.58 -1.67
CA ILE A 99 -11.50 -4.27 -2.33
C ILE A 99 -12.88 -3.61 -2.40
N ASN A 100 -13.90 -4.35 -2.84
CA ASN A 100 -15.29 -3.86 -2.89
C ASN A 100 -15.79 -3.46 -1.51
N PHE A 101 -15.45 -4.24 -0.47
CA PHE A 101 -15.77 -3.91 0.91
C PHE A 101 -15.08 -2.62 1.35
N ALA A 102 -13.77 -2.46 1.11
CA ALA A 102 -13.03 -1.26 1.49
C ALA A 102 -13.58 0.00 0.81
N MET A 103 -13.84 -0.07 -0.50
CA MET A 103 -14.44 1.05 -1.26
C MET A 103 -15.86 1.38 -0.76
N SER A 104 -16.69 0.37 -0.45
CA SER A 104 -18.06 0.58 0.02
C SER A 104 -18.14 1.19 1.43
N ASN A 105 -17.06 1.12 2.21
CA ASN A 105 -16.98 1.60 3.59
C ASN A 105 -16.03 2.80 3.75
N ASP A 106 -15.63 3.46 2.66
CA ASP A 106 -14.79 4.66 2.72
C ASP A 106 -15.58 5.95 2.94
N ASP A 107 -16.73 6.09 2.25
CA ASP A 107 -17.53 7.32 2.21
C ASP A 107 -18.94 7.20 2.83
N GLY A 108 -19.34 6.00 3.27
CA GLY A 108 -20.71 5.75 3.75
C GLY A 108 -20.72 4.86 4.99
N MET A 109 -20.88 5.46 6.17
CA MET A 109 -21.04 4.71 7.41
C MET A 109 -22.30 3.84 7.35
N LYS A 110 -22.12 2.54 7.12
CA LYS A 110 -23.15 1.52 7.36
C LYS A 110 -22.72 0.73 8.59
N PRO A 111 -23.21 1.07 9.80
CA PRO A 111 -22.79 0.43 11.05
C PRO A 111 -22.83 -1.11 11.01
N ALA A 112 -23.79 -1.68 10.28
CA ALA A 112 -23.93 -3.12 10.09
C ALA A 112 -22.72 -3.78 9.42
N ASN A 113 -22.03 -3.07 8.52
CA ASN A 113 -20.91 -3.63 7.76
C ASN A 113 -19.65 -3.84 8.61
N PHE A 114 -19.45 -3.07 9.68
CA PHE A 114 -18.25 -3.17 10.52
C PHE A 114 -18.11 -4.54 11.19
N ARG A 115 -19.21 -5.28 11.39
CA ARG A 115 -19.18 -6.67 11.90
C ARG A 115 -18.40 -7.60 10.97
N HIS A 116 -18.50 -7.37 9.66
CA HIS A 116 -17.84 -8.15 8.62
C HIS A 116 -16.42 -7.65 8.28
N ALA A 117 -15.98 -6.56 8.90
CA ALA A 117 -14.62 -6.07 8.74
C ALA A 117 -13.62 -7.03 9.42
N ASP A 118 -12.46 -7.19 8.80
CA ASP A 118 -11.29 -7.82 9.41
C ASP A 118 -10.52 -6.82 10.27
N VAL A 119 -10.54 -5.54 9.85
CA VAL A 119 -9.91 -4.42 10.56
C VAL A 119 -10.70 -3.14 10.34
N ILE A 120 -10.79 -2.31 11.38
CA ILE A 120 -11.46 -1.01 11.36
C ILE A 120 -10.42 0.06 11.66
N LEU A 121 -10.11 0.92 10.70
CA LEU A 121 -9.18 2.03 10.90
C LEU A 121 -9.94 3.23 11.43
N ALA A 122 -9.63 3.67 12.65
CA ALA A 122 -10.27 4.79 13.32
C ALA A 122 -9.33 5.99 13.44
N GLY A 123 -9.79 7.21 13.15
CA GLY A 123 -8.93 8.39 13.22
C GLY A 123 -9.60 9.64 12.67
N VAL A 124 -9.02 10.81 12.95
CA VAL A 124 -9.51 12.09 12.42
C VAL A 124 -9.42 12.15 10.90
N SER A 125 -10.29 12.92 10.24
CA SER A 125 -10.24 13.08 8.79
C SER A 125 -8.84 13.50 8.32
N ARG A 126 -8.34 12.87 7.25
CA ARG A 126 -6.98 13.00 6.68
C ARG A 126 -5.82 12.35 7.45
N SER A 127 -6.08 11.46 8.41
CA SER A 127 -5.03 10.62 9.05
C SER A 127 -4.55 9.41 8.23
N GLY A 128 -4.77 9.36 6.91
CA GLY A 128 -4.30 8.26 6.05
C GLY A 128 -5.14 6.97 6.04
N LYS A 129 -6.34 6.96 6.63
CA LYS A 129 -7.23 5.77 6.68
C LYS A 129 -7.60 5.22 5.30
N THR A 130 -8.21 6.04 4.44
CA THR A 130 -8.66 5.66 3.09
C THR A 130 -7.61 4.91 2.26
N PRO A 131 -6.41 5.50 2.02
CA PRO A 131 -5.39 4.80 1.23
C PRO A 131 -4.88 3.53 1.92
N THR A 132 -4.83 3.53 3.26
CA THR A 132 -4.43 2.35 4.04
C THR A 132 -5.45 1.22 3.95
N CYS A 133 -6.76 1.51 4.05
CA CYS A 133 -7.82 0.51 3.88
C CYS A 133 -7.75 -0.15 2.50
N LEU A 134 -7.60 0.67 1.45
CA LEU A 134 -7.49 0.17 0.08
C LEU A 134 -6.23 -0.68 -0.10
N TYR A 135 -5.09 -0.25 0.46
CA TYR A 135 -3.84 -1.02 0.40
C TYR A 135 -3.96 -2.37 1.12
N LEU A 136 -4.56 -2.40 2.32
CA LEU A 136 -4.83 -3.63 3.07
C LEU A 136 -5.72 -4.60 2.27
N ALA A 137 -6.74 -4.08 1.59
CA ALA A 137 -7.60 -4.89 0.74
C ALA A 137 -6.86 -5.43 -0.50
N MET A 138 -6.10 -4.59 -1.21
CA MET A 138 -5.42 -4.98 -2.46
C MET A 138 -4.26 -5.96 -2.22
N HIS A 139 -3.43 -5.72 -1.20
CA HIS A 139 -2.20 -6.48 -0.99
C HIS A 139 -2.38 -7.64 -0.02
N TYR A 140 -3.27 -7.52 0.96
CA TYR A 140 -3.48 -8.54 1.99
C TYR A 140 -4.86 -9.20 1.95
N GLY A 141 -5.78 -8.73 1.08
CA GLY A 141 -7.11 -9.31 0.94
C GLY A 141 -8.00 -9.11 2.17
N LEU A 142 -7.72 -8.08 2.99
CA LEU A 142 -8.48 -7.79 4.21
C LEU A 142 -9.67 -6.87 3.92
N ARG A 143 -10.82 -7.19 4.51
CA ARG A 143 -12.01 -6.34 4.57
C ARG A 143 -11.75 -5.20 5.56
N ALA A 144 -11.00 -4.19 5.12
CA ALA A 144 -10.70 -3.01 5.91
C ALA A 144 -11.83 -1.98 5.84
N ALA A 145 -12.29 -1.48 6.98
CA ALA A 145 -13.32 -0.45 7.07
C ALA A 145 -12.74 0.86 7.59
N ASN A 146 -13.15 1.99 7.00
CA ASN A 146 -12.74 3.32 7.42
C ASN A 146 -13.78 3.90 8.40
N TYR A 147 -13.38 4.11 9.65
CA TYR A 147 -14.20 4.79 10.66
C TYR A 147 -13.67 6.21 10.90
N PRO A 148 -14.36 7.26 10.42
CA PRO A 148 -13.99 8.63 10.74
C PRO A 148 -14.38 8.93 12.19
N ILE A 149 -13.40 9.28 13.03
CA ILE A 149 -13.72 9.82 14.36
C ILE A 149 -14.34 11.20 14.16
N THR A 150 -15.61 11.33 14.56
CA THR A 150 -16.41 12.54 14.41
C THR A 150 -16.32 13.44 15.64
N GLU A 151 -16.77 14.69 15.54
CA GLU A 151 -16.84 15.59 16.69
C GLU A 151 -17.73 15.04 17.81
N ILE A 152 -18.83 14.37 17.45
CA ILE A 152 -19.73 13.72 18.40
C ILE A 152 -18.98 12.64 19.21
N ASP A 153 -18.12 11.87 18.56
CA ASP A 153 -17.29 10.87 19.24
C ASP A 153 -16.29 11.52 20.19
N LEU A 154 -15.67 12.63 19.78
CA LEU A 154 -14.70 13.38 20.57
C LEU A 154 -15.35 14.07 21.78
N GLU A 155 -16.52 14.66 21.61
CA GLU A 155 -17.29 15.31 22.69
C GLU A 155 -17.79 14.29 23.71
N ARG A 156 -18.31 13.14 23.24
CA ARG A 156 -18.62 12.00 24.11
C ARG A 156 -17.35 11.40 24.73
N GLY A 157 -16.22 11.62 24.10
CA GLY A 157 -14.93 11.01 24.41
C GLY A 157 -14.93 9.51 24.19
N ASP A 158 -15.86 8.95 23.42
CA ASP A 158 -16.07 7.51 23.25
C ASP A 158 -16.59 7.13 21.85
N LEU A 159 -16.43 5.86 21.47
CA LEU A 159 -16.91 5.31 20.21
C LEU A 159 -18.36 4.79 20.33
N PRO A 160 -19.14 4.74 19.23
CA PRO A 160 -20.49 4.19 19.24
C PRO A 160 -20.46 2.73 19.65
N ASP A 161 -21.57 2.24 20.22
CA ASP A 161 -21.63 0.89 20.77
C ASP A 161 -21.37 -0.18 19.71
N GLU A 162 -21.76 0.07 18.45
CA GLU A 162 -21.47 -0.81 17.32
C GLU A 162 -19.96 -0.97 17.06
N ILE A 163 -19.19 0.12 17.22
CA ILE A 163 -17.73 0.09 17.05
C ILE A 163 -17.06 -0.46 18.30
N ARG A 164 -17.55 -0.09 19.49
CA ARG A 164 -17.05 -0.58 20.77
C ARG A 164 -17.14 -2.10 20.86
N ALA A 165 -18.25 -2.67 20.39
CA ALA A 165 -18.45 -4.12 20.33
C ALA A 165 -17.41 -4.82 19.42
N MET A 166 -16.81 -4.09 18.47
CA MET A 166 -15.77 -4.58 17.56
C MET A 166 -14.36 -4.11 17.94
N ARG A 167 -14.16 -3.62 19.18
CA ARG A 167 -12.89 -3.08 19.70
C ARG A 167 -11.65 -3.87 19.29
N ALA A 168 -11.71 -5.20 19.32
CA ALA A 168 -10.57 -6.07 19.02
C ALA A 168 -10.06 -5.92 17.57
N LYS A 169 -10.90 -5.42 16.67
CA LYS A 169 -10.59 -5.17 15.26
C LYS A 169 -10.27 -3.71 14.98
N VAL A 170 -10.41 -2.82 15.96
CA VAL A 170 -10.21 -1.38 15.79
C VAL A 170 -8.74 -1.04 15.94
N PHE A 171 -8.20 -0.27 14.99
CA PHE A 171 -6.85 0.25 15.01
C PHE A 171 -6.86 1.76 14.74
N GLY A 172 -6.24 2.52 15.63
CA GLY A 172 -6.18 3.97 15.56
C GLY A 172 -5.10 4.49 14.61
N LEU A 173 -5.42 5.47 13.77
CA LEU A 173 -4.45 6.25 13.00
C LEU A 173 -4.47 7.70 13.46
N THR A 174 -3.31 8.19 13.91
CA THR A 174 -3.06 9.59 14.26
C THR A 174 -2.01 10.21 13.35
N ILE A 175 -1.88 11.52 13.39
CA ILE A 175 -0.95 12.30 12.58
C ILE A 175 -0.55 13.54 13.37
N ASP A 176 0.60 14.13 13.06
CA ASP A 176 1.01 15.41 13.60
C ASP A 176 0.03 16.53 13.21
N ALA A 177 -0.15 17.49 14.11
CA ALA A 177 -1.12 18.58 13.93
C ALA A 177 -0.71 19.57 12.83
N GLN A 178 0.59 19.86 12.67
CA GLN A 178 1.06 20.73 11.60
C GLN A 178 0.88 20.03 10.25
N ARG A 179 1.26 18.74 10.15
CA ARG A 179 1.06 17.97 8.94
C ARG A 179 -0.43 17.86 8.57
N LEU A 180 -1.30 17.63 9.56
CA LEU A 180 -2.74 17.59 9.35
C LEU A 180 -3.29 18.93 8.84
N HIS A 181 -2.86 20.04 9.45
CA HIS A 181 -3.23 21.39 9.02
C HIS A 181 -2.88 21.60 7.54
N LEU A 182 -1.63 21.30 7.13
CA LEU A 182 -1.20 21.46 5.73
C LEU A 182 -2.07 20.65 4.75
N ILE A 183 -2.35 19.37 5.05
CA ILE A 183 -3.18 18.51 4.18
C ILE A 183 -4.63 19.01 4.10
N ARG A 184 -5.16 19.56 5.21
CA ARG A 184 -6.51 20.12 5.24
C ARG A 184 -6.57 21.48 4.54
N GLU A 185 -5.53 22.28 4.65
CA GLU A 185 -5.37 23.57 3.97
C GLU A 185 -5.34 23.37 2.45
N GLU A 186 -4.56 22.40 1.95
CA GLU A 186 -4.57 22.02 0.53
C GLU A 186 -5.97 21.60 0.04
N ARG A 187 -6.74 20.91 0.88
CA ARG A 187 -8.10 20.45 0.52
C ARG A 187 -9.14 21.57 0.56
N ARG A 188 -9.10 22.42 1.59
CA ARG A 188 -10.09 23.46 1.89
C ARG A 188 -9.39 24.66 2.54
N PRO A 189 -8.73 25.52 1.74
CA PRO A 189 -7.95 26.64 2.23
C PRO A 189 -8.78 27.60 3.08
N GLY A 190 -8.18 28.16 4.14
CA GLY A 190 -8.78 29.19 5.00
C GLY A 190 -9.99 28.74 5.82
N SER A 191 -10.29 27.44 5.88
CA SER A 191 -11.46 26.92 6.60
C SER A 191 -11.16 26.63 8.08
N ASP A 192 -12.17 26.74 8.95
CA ASP A 192 -12.04 26.33 10.36
C ASP A 192 -11.60 24.88 10.51
N TYR A 193 -12.06 24.02 9.59
CA TYR A 193 -11.67 22.61 9.46
C TYR A 193 -10.15 22.44 9.30
N ALA A 194 -9.52 23.31 8.51
CA ALA A 194 -8.09 23.30 8.28
C ALA A 194 -7.30 24.00 9.39
N SER A 195 -7.91 24.87 10.20
CA SER A 195 -7.19 25.66 11.22
C SER A 195 -6.28 24.82 12.14
N ALA A 196 -5.07 25.32 12.41
CA ALA A 196 -4.10 24.66 13.28
C ALA A 196 -4.66 24.38 14.68
N ARG A 197 -5.44 25.33 15.23
CA ARG A 197 -6.11 25.18 16.52
C ARG A 197 -7.06 23.98 16.53
N ARG A 198 -7.93 23.85 15.53
CA ARG A 198 -8.89 22.74 15.44
C ARG A 198 -8.18 21.41 15.26
N CYS A 199 -7.18 21.34 14.40
CA CYS A 199 -6.36 20.14 14.21
C CYS A 199 -5.73 19.67 15.54
N GLN A 200 -5.14 20.58 16.31
CA GLN A 200 -4.55 20.26 17.61
C GLN A 200 -5.56 19.79 18.66
N VAL A 201 -6.76 20.38 18.68
CA VAL A 201 -7.83 19.99 19.62
C VAL A 201 -8.36 18.61 19.26
N GLU A 202 -8.71 18.38 17.99
CA GLU A 202 -9.24 17.09 17.52
C GLU A 202 -8.23 15.95 17.75
N LEU A 203 -6.95 16.16 17.43
CA LEU A 203 -5.92 15.13 17.59
C LEU A 203 -5.65 14.78 19.06
N ARG A 204 -5.65 15.78 19.96
CA ARG A 204 -5.49 15.54 21.40
C ARG A 204 -6.67 14.73 21.94
N ALA A 205 -7.90 15.16 21.67
CA ALA A 205 -9.10 14.46 22.10
C ALA A 205 -9.15 13.02 21.54
N ALA A 206 -8.84 12.84 20.26
CA ALA A 206 -8.80 11.51 19.64
C ALA A 206 -7.73 10.61 20.28
N GLY A 207 -6.53 11.13 20.53
CA GLY A 207 -5.45 10.39 21.16
C GLY A 207 -5.78 9.95 22.59
N GLU A 208 -6.36 10.85 23.39
CA GLU A 208 -6.81 10.55 24.75
C GLU A 208 -7.92 9.50 24.76
N MET A 209 -8.91 9.63 23.87
CA MET A 209 -9.99 8.66 23.71
C MET A 209 -9.45 7.27 23.35
N LEU A 210 -8.61 7.16 22.31
CA LEU A 210 -8.04 5.89 21.86
C LEU A 210 -7.22 5.21 22.98
N LYS A 211 -6.41 6.00 23.71
CA LYS A 211 -5.62 5.53 24.85
C LYS A 211 -6.51 5.01 25.98
N ARG A 212 -7.56 5.76 26.34
CA ARG A 212 -8.53 5.39 27.39
C ARG A 212 -9.25 4.10 27.05
N LEU A 213 -9.61 3.92 25.77
CA LEU A 213 -10.28 2.72 25.25
C LEU A 213 -9.34 1.53 25.03
N ARG A 214 -8.03 1.71 25.25
CA ARG A 214 -6.96 0.72 25.00
C ARG A 214 -6.95 0.24 23.55
N ILE A 215 -7.24 1.15 22.61
CA ILE A 215 -7.16 0.88 21.19
C ILE A 215 -5.72 1.18 20.74
N PRO A 216 -5.01 0.21 20.12
CA PRO A 216 -3.68 0.46 19.60
C PRO A 216 -3.75 1.54 18.52
N SER A 217 -2.78 2.45 18.49
CA SER A 217 -2.74 3.51 17.50
C SER A 217 -1.33 3.76 16.97
N LEU A 218 -1.26 4.27 15.73
CA LEU A 218 -0.02 4.56 15.03
C LEU A 218 -0.02 5.99 14.49
N ASN A 219 1.12 6.67 14.62
CA ASN A 219 1.35 7.97 14.01
C ASN A 219 1.84 7.80 12.56
N THR A 220 1.06 8.29 11.59
CA THR A 220 1.31 8.10 10.15
C THR A 220 2.08 9.25 9.50
N THR A 221 2.59 10.22 10.27
CA THR A 221 3.11 11.50 9.73
C THR A 221 4.21 11.34 8.68
N SER A 222 5.14 10.43 8.92
CA SER A 222 6.33 10.21 8.09
C SER A 222 6.40 8.78 7.54
N GLN A 223 5.31 8.02 7.62
CA GLN A 223 5.29 6.61 7.27
C GLN A 223 4.66 6.39 5.91
N SER A 224 5.21 5.45 5.16
CA SER A 224 4.60 4.99 3.92
C SER A 224 3.35 4.14 4.22
N ILE A 225 2.46 3.98 3.23
CA ILE A 225 1.24 3.17 3.39
C ILE A 225 1.62 1.70 3.66
N GLU A 226 2.68 1.22 3.03
CA GLU A 226 3.27 -0.11 3.22
C GLU A 226 3.71 -0.33 4.67
N GLU A 227 4.41 0.64 5.26
CA GLU A 227 4.88 0.59 6.65
C GLU A 227 3.73 0.59 7.64
N ILE A 228 2.73 1.46 7.42
CA ILE A 228 1.51 1.54 8.23
C ILE A 228 0.78 0.20 8.19
N ALA A 229 0.58 -0.37 6.99
CA ALA A 229 -0.08 -1.66 6.83
C ALA A 229 0.66 -2.80 7.53
N ALA A 230 1.99 -2.84 7.42
CA ALA A 230 2.81 -3.85 8.10
C ALA A 230 2.68 -3.77 9.63
N GLN A 231 2.58 -2.56 10.20
CA GLN A 231 2.38 -2.36 11.63
C GLN A 231 0.98 -2.78 12.09
N ILE A 232 -0.06 -2.43 11.32
CA ILE A 232 -1.44 -2.86 11.60
C ILE A 232 -1.52 -4.38 11.64
N LEU A 233 -0.93 -5.08 10.66
CA LEU A 233 -0.93 -6.54 10.61
C LEU A 233 -0.23 -7.18 11.81
N ARG A 234 0.88 -6.60 12.28
CA ARG A 234 1.54 -7.04 13.51
C ARG A 234 0.67 -6.82 14.74
N GLY A 235 0.01 -5.66 14.83
CA GLY A 235 -0.92 -5.35 15.91
C GLY A 235 -2.10 -6.32 16.00
N LEU A 236 -2.67 -6.72 14.85
CA LEU A 236 -3.78 -7.67 14.78
C LEU A 236 -3.35 -9.08 15.22
N LYS A 237 -2.16 -9.56 14.83
CA LYS A 237 -1.65 -10.88 15.23
C LYS A 237 -1.41 -10.98 16.74
N ASN A 238 -0.84 -9.94 17.34
CA ASN A 238 -0.60 -9.92 18.78
C ASN A 238 -1.91 -9.89 19.60
N ALA A 239 -3.01 -9.41 19.01
CA ALA A 239 -4.32 -9.43 19.65
C ALA A 239 -5.00 -10.81 19.57
N THR A 240 -4.71 -11.60 18.53
CA THR A 240 -5.20 -12.99 18.42
C THR A 240 -4.42 -13.96 19.30
N ASP A 241 -3.10 -13.78 19.46
CA ASP A 241 -2.26 -14.72 20.23
C ASP A 241 -2.37 -14.55 21.77
N ASN A 242 -2.86 -13.39 22.25
CA ASN A 242 -3.12 -13.15 23.68
C ASN A 242 -4.58 -13.46 24.08
N GLY A 243 -5.35 -14.07 23.18
CA GLY A 243 -6.76 -14.41 23.36
C GLY A 243 -7.06 -15.89 23.64
N ASP A 244 -6.02 -16.74 23.71
CA ASP A 244 -6.09 -18.16 24.09
C ASP A 244 -5.59 -18.38 25.54
#